data_AF-I0Z183-F1
#
_entry.id   AF-I0Z183-F1
#
_cell.length_a   1.000
_cell.length_b   1.000
_cell.length_c   1.000
_cell.angle_alpha   90.00
_cell.angle_beta   90.00
_cell.angle_gamma   90.00
#
_symmetry.space_group_name_H-M   'P 1'
#
loop_
_entity.id
_entity.type
_entity.pdbx_description
1 polymer ?
#
loop_
_entity_poly.entity_id
_entity_poly.type
_entity_poly.pdbx_seq_one_letter_code
_entity_poly.pdbx_strand_id
1 'polypeptide(L)'
;MPLIPTPILAALGGYFFTYYNTRITEERKAQIERVNEQVRSLYGPLLACVTASKSAFEAMVHQHSPEAGDRNFVELVRENPEGREGQIYRQWMKEVLQPLNEKAADIIVRHADLLQSARMEPLLLQLVAHVSAYRVILKRWEAGDLNEWSAITYPDKLHEYVTEEFRRIKKRQADLLGIKEGIRSKL
;
A
#
# COMPACT_ATOMS: atom_id res chain seq x y z
N MET A 1 -50.91 -5.59 -44.42
CA MET A 1 -49.82 -5.46 -43.42
C MET A 1 -48.84 -6.60 -43.66
N PRO A 2 -47.59 -6.37 -44.04
CA PRO A 2 -46.63 -7.46 -44.15
C PRO A 2 -46.29 -7.93 -42.73
N LEU A 3 -46.62 -9.19 -42.42
CA LEU A 3 -46.20 -9.87 -41.20
C LEU A 3 -44.68 -10.01 -41.27
N ILE A 4 -43.96 -9.42 -40.31
CA ILE A 4 -42.52 -9.60 -40.20
C ILE A 4 -42.26 -11.10 -40.04
N PRO A 5 -41.41 -11.72 -40.88
CA PRO A 5 -41.09 -13.13 -40.76
C PRO A 5 -40.50 -13.41 -39.38
N THR A 6 -41.11 -14.35 -38.65
CA THR A 6 -40.64 -14.90 -37.37
C THR A 6 -39.13 -15.16 -37.28
N PRO A 7 -38.42 -15.68 -38.31
CA PRO A 7 -36.96 -15.84 -38.23
C PRO A 7 -36.18 -14.53 -38.14
N ILE A 8 -36.68 -13.42 -38.72
CA ILE A 8 -36.03 -12.12 -38.66
C ILE A 8 -36.15 -11.53 -37.24
N LEU A 9 -37.31 -11.68 -36.60
CA LEU A 9 -37.51 -11.29 -35.20
C LEU A 9 -36.62 -12.10 -34.25
N ALA A 10 -36.49 -13.42 -34.49
CA ALA A 10 -35.61 -14.27 -33.69
C ALA A 10 -34.13 -13.90 -33.86
N ALA A 11 -33.68 -13.60 -35.09
CA ALA A 11 -32.32 -13.18 -35.36
C ALA A 11 -31.98 -11.83 -34.73
N LEU A 12 -32.89 -10.85 -34.81
CA LEU A 12 -32.73 -9.55 -34.15
C LEU A 12 -32.71 -9.70 -32.63
N GLY A 13 -33.62 -10.50 -32.06
CA GLY A 13 -33.64 -10.79 -30.62
C GLY A 13 -32.36 -11.45 -30.12
N GLY A 14 -31.84 -12.43 -30.87
CA GLY A 14 -30.56 -13.07 -30.58
C GLY A 14 -29.39 -12.09 -30.64
N TYR A 15 -29.33 -11.23 -31.66
CA TYR A 15 -28.29 -10.21 -31.80
C TYR A 15 -28.28 -9.23 -30.63
N PHE A 16 -29.44 -8.67 -30.24
CA PHE A 16 -29.54 -7.78 -29.09
C PHE A 16 -29.14 -8.50 -27.79
N PHE A 17 -29.62 -9.73 -27.58
CA PHE A 17 -29.24 -10.54 -26.42
C PHE A 17 -27.72 -10.76 -26.33
N THR A 18 -27.07 -11.11 -27.45
CA THR A 18 -25.61 -11.26 -27.50
C THR A 18 -24.91 -9.94 -27.24
N TYR A 19 -25.32 -8.84 -27.89
CA TYR A 19 -24.71 -7.52 -27.69
C TYR A 19 -24.76 -7.07 -26.23
N TYR A 20 -25.91 -7.21 -25.56
CA TYR A 20 -26.05 -6.87 -24.14
C TYR A 20 -25.17 -7.76 -23.25
N ASN A 21 -25.15 -9.08 -23.48
CA ASN A 21 -24.30 -10.00 -22.72
C ASN A 21 -22.81 -9.72 -22.91
N THR A 22 -22.40 -9.39 -24.14
CA THR A 22 -21.01 -9.03 -24.45
C THR A 22 -20.60 -7.78 -23.67
N ARG A 23 -21.41 -6.71 -23.67
CA ARG A 23 -21.10 -5.50 -22.91
C ARG A 23 -20.99 -5.74 -21.40
N ILE A 24 -21.94 -6.48 -20.81
CA ILE A 24 -21.92 -6.82 -19.38
C ILE A 24 -20.66 -7.62 -19.03
N THR A 25 -20.28 -8.56 -19.91
CA THR A 25 -19.08 -9.39 -19.73
C THR A 25 -17.81 -8.57 -19.85
N GLU A 26 -17.72 -7.65 -20.81
CA GLU A 26 -16.60 -6.72 -21.00
C GLU A 26 -16.42 -5.78 -19.81
N GLU A 27 -17.51 -5.18 -19.33
CA GLU A 27 -17.49 -4.32 -18.14
C GLU A 27 -17.01 -5.07 -16.90
N ARG A 28 -17.56 -6.27 -16.67
CA ARG A 28 -17.13 -7.11 -15.54
C ARG A 28 -15.66 -7.51 -15.66
N LYS A 29 -15.19 -7.86 -16.86
CA LYS A 29 -13.79 -8.19 -17.12
C LYS A 29 -12.88 -7.00 -16.83
N ALA A 30 -13.22 -5.81 -17.31
CA ALA A 30 -12.47 -4.58 -17.06
C ALA A 30 -12.41 -4.25 -15.55
N GLN A 31 -13.50 -4.44 -14.81
CA GLN A 31 -13.53 -4.26 -13.36
C GLN A 31 -12.63 -5.28 -12.64
N ILE A 32 -12.67 -6.56 -13.02
CA ILE A 32 -11.81 -7.61 -12.46
C ILE A 32 -10.34 -7.28 -12.73
N GLU A 33 -10.01 -6.89 -13.97
CA GLU A 33 -8.65 -6.55 -14.37
C GLU A 33 -8.12 -5.37 -13.56
N ARG A 34 -8.91 -4.29 -13.42
CA ARG A 34 -8.51 -3.14 -12.60
C ARG A 34 -8.32 -3.49 -11.13
N VAL A 35 -9.21 -4.30 -10.55
CA VAL A 35 -9.08 -4.75 -9.15
C VAL A 35 -7.86 -5.66 -8.97
N ASN A 36 -7.58 -6.55 -9.92
CA ASN A 36 -6.39 -7.39 -9.89
C ASN A 36 -5.11 -6.55 -9.93
N GLU A 37 -5.09 -5.52 -10.78
CA GLU A 37 -3.97 -4.60 -10.88
C GLU A 37 -3.76 -3.82 -9.57
N GLN A 38 -4.85 -3.33 -8.94
CA GLN A 38 -4.81 -2.69 -7.63
C GLN A 38 -4.19 -3.60 -6.55
N VAL A 39 -4.57 -4.88 -6.51
CA VAL A 39 -4.01 -5.85 -5.55
C VAL A 39 -2.54 -6.11 -5.85
N ARG A 40 -2.21 -6.39 -7.12
CA ARG A 40 -0.90 -6.88 -7.54
C ARG A 40 0.18 -5.79 -7.50
N SER A 41 -0.15 -4.61 -7.98
CA SER A 41 0.84 -3.57 -8.30
C SER A 41 0.85 -2.44 -7.27
N LEU A 42 -0.27 -2.18 -6.58
CA LEU A 42 -0.36 -1.14 -5.55
C LEU A 42 -0.44 -1.72 -4.14
N TYR A 43 -1.60 -2.23 -3.72
CA TYR A 43 -1.88 -2.47 -2.30
C TYR A 43 -1.15 -3.70 -1.74
N GLY A 44 -0.94 -4.75 -2.52
CA GLY A 44 -0.17 -5.93 -2.10
C GLY A 44 1.29 -5.60 -1.75
N PRO A 45 2.09 -5.07 -2.69
CA PRO A 45 3.48 -4.73 -2.42
C PRO A 45 3.61 -3.56 -1.43
N LEU A 46 2.67 -2.59 -1.44
CA LEU A 46 2.67 -1.50 -0.45
C LEU A 46 2.45 -2.03 0.97
N LEU A 47 1.46 -2.91 1.17
CA LEU A 47 1.23 -3.53 2.47
C LEU A 47 2.46 -4.30 2.93
N ALA A 48 3.06 -5.10 2.06
CA ALA A 48 4.27 -5.86 2.38
C ALA A 48 5.42 -4.95 2.85
N CYS A 49 5.67 -3.83 2.16
CA CYS A 49 6.73 -2.89 2.53
C CYS A 49 6.43 -2.18 3.86
N VAL A 50 5.20 -1.68 4.03
CA VAL A 50 4.81 -0.93 5.24
C VAL A 50 4.79 -1.85 6.46
N THR A 51 4.21 -3.05 6.36
CA THR A 51 4.24 -4.06 7.44
C THR A 51 5.68 -4.46 7.77
N ALA A 52 6.51 -4.76 6.76
CA ALA A 52 7.91 -5.12 7.00
C ALA A 52 8.70 -3.99 7.69
N SER A 53 8.51 -2.74 7.26
CA SER A 53 9.16 -1.58 7.88
C SER A 53 8.75 -1.39 9.34
N LYS A 54 7.45 -1.52 9.63
CA LYS A 54 6.90 -1.45 10.99
C LYS A 54 7.46 -2.57 11.87
N SER A 55 7.37 -3.82 11.43
CA SER A 55 7.87 -4.96 12.19
C SER A 55 9.38 -4.93 12.39
N ALA A 56 10.15 -4.44 11.41
CA ALA A 56 11.59 -4.25 11.55
C ALA A 56 11.93 -3.21 12.61
N PHE A 57 11.21 -2.09 12.64
CA PHE A 57 11.38 -1.06 13.66
C PHE A 57 11.02 -1.58 15.06
N GLU A 58 9.86 -2.22 15.21
CA GLU A 58 9.43 -2.83 16.47
C GLU A 58 10.45 -3.87 16.97
N ALA A 59 10.97 -4.73 16.07
CA ALA A 59 11.99 -5.73 16.41
C ALA A 59 13.31 -5.08 16.86
N MET A 60 13.75 -4.03 16.17
CA MET A 60 14.95 -3.26 16.56
C MET A 60 14.79 -2.67 17.96
N VAL A 61 13.66 -2.02 18.23
CA VAL A 61 13.36 -1.42 19.55
C VAL A 61 13.34 -2.52 20.62
N HIS A 62 12.62 -3.61 20.39
CA HIS A 62 12.53 -4.72 21.35
C HIS A 62 13.90 -5.38 21.62
N GLN A 63 14.76 -5.51 20.60
CA GLN A 63 16.07 -6.15 20.75
C GLN A 63 17.08 -5.26 21.49
N HIS A 64 17.01 -3.94 21.30
CA HIS A 64 18.06 -3.03 21.72
C HIS A 64 17.67 -2.09 22.87
N SER A 65 16.37 -1.91 23.10
CA SER A 65 15.83 -1.11 24.19
C SER A 65 14.46 -1.65 24.63
N PRO A 66 14.38 -2.87 25.19
CA PRO A 66 13.12 -3.54 25.52
C PRO A 66 12.25 -2.79 26.54
N GLU A 67 12.85 -1.93 27.36
CA GLU A 67 12.15 -1.09 28.35
C GLU A 67 11.64 0.22 27.73
N ALA A 68 12.16 0.61 26.55
CA ALA A 68 11.72 1.79 25.83
C ALA A 68 10.65 1.39 24.81
N GLY A 69 9.46 1.99 24.89
CA GLY A 69 8.49 1.94 23.80
C GLY A 69 8.96 2.73 22.58
N ASP A 70 8.36 2.51 21.41
CA ASP A 70 8.73 3.12 20.12
C ASP A 70 9.04 4.64 20.17
N ARG A 71 8.15 5.44 20.77
CA ARG A 71 8.32 6.90 20.89
C ARG A 71 9.47 7.26 21.83
N ASN A 72 9.59 6.53 22.94
CA ASN A 72 10.66 6.73 23.90
C ASN A 72 12.02 6.40 23.27
N PHE A 73 12.11 5.35 22.44
CA PHE A 73 13.34 5.02 21.74
C PHE A 73 13.83 6.16 20.82
N VAL A 74 12.93 6.77 20.03
CA VAL A 74 13.33 7.88 19.14
C VAL A 74 13.76 9.12 19.93
N GLU A 75 13.15 9.38 21.09
CA GLU A 75 13.56 10.46 21.99
C GLU A 75 14.96 10.19 22.57
N LEU A 76 15.24 8.97 23.05
CA LEU A 76 16.57 8.58 23.53
C LEU A 76 17.65 8.75 22.45
N VAL A 77 17.34 8.40 21.20
CA VAL A 77 18.25 8.60 20.07
C VAL A 77 18.52 10.09 19.83
N ARG A 78 17.52 10.96 19.99
CA ARG A 78 17.67 12.40 19.81
C ARG A 78 18.48 13.06 20.91
N GLU A 79 18.31 12.60 22.15
CA GLU A 79 19.04 13.12 23.31
C GLU A 79 20.52 12.76 23.26
N ASN A 80 20.85 11.56 22.79
CA ASN A 80 22.23 11.11 22.62
C ASN A 80 22.48 10.43 21.26
N PRO A 81 22.63 11.20 20.17
CA PRO A 81 22.82 10.64 18.83
C PRO A 81 24.11 9.83 18.70
N GLU A 82 25.17 10.17 19.44
CA GLU A 82 26.43 9.41 19.43
C GLU A 82 26.34 8.12 20.26
N GLY A 83 25.34 8.03 21.14
CA GLY A 83 25.06 6.89 21.98
C GLY A 83 24.75 5.60 21.23
N ARG A 84 24.64 4.52 21.98
CA ARG A 84 24.40 3.17 21.46
C ARG A 84 23.13 3.10 20.63
N GLU A 85 22.04 3.67 21.13
CA GLU A 85 20.72 3.70 20.52
C GLU A 85 20.78 4.45 19.19
N GLY A 86 21.50 5.58 19.13
CA GLY A 86 21.67 6.35 17.90
C GLY A 86 22.49 5.63 16.84
N GLN A 87 23.54 4.90 17.23
CA GLN A 87 24.31 4.07 16.31
C GLN A 87 23.44 2.95 15.71
N ILE A 88 22.67 2.25 16.56
CA ILE A 88 21.75 1.19 16.15
C ILE A 88 20.68 1.75 15.22
N TYR A 89 20.03 2.85 15.61
CA TYR A 89 18.99 3.47 14.81
C TYR A 89 19.49 3.89 13.43
N ARG A 90 20.65 4.54 13.34
CA ARG A 90 21.25 4.92 12.05
C ARG A 90 21.56 3.71 11.18
N GLN A 91 22.11 2.66 11.76
CA GLN A 91 22.42 1.43 11.03
C GLN A 91 21.13 0.80 10.48
N TRP A 92 20.11 0.61 11.30
CA TRP A 92 18.82 0.05 10.86
C TRP A 92 18.09 0.95 9.87
N MET A 93 18.17 2.27 10.05
CA MET A 93 17.60 3.22 9.10
C MET A 93 18.23 3.08 7.72
N LYS A 94 19.57 3.01 7.66
CA LYS A 94 20.33 2.87 6.42
C LYS A 94 20.12 1.52 5.74
N GLU A 95 20.20 0.43 6.51
CA GLU A 95 20.26 -0.92 5.94
C GLU A 95 18.88 -1.56 5.71
N VAL A 96 17.84 -1.14 6.47
CA VAL A 96 16.54 -1.83 6.49
C VAL A 96 15.38 -0.87 6.25
N LEU A 97 15.21 0.12 7.14
CA LEU A 97 13.97 0.92 7.17
C LEU A 97 13.86 1.85 5.96
N GLN A 98 14.89 2.62 5.64
CA GLN A 98 14.86 3.51 4.48
C GLN A 98 14.70 2.72 3.17
N PRO A 99 15.43 1.63 2.90
CA PRO A 99 15.19 0.83 1.69
C PRO A 99 13.76 0.31 1.55
N LEU A 100 13.11 -0.10 2.64
CA LEU A 100 11.70 -0.51 2.62
C LEU A 100 10.76 0.68 2.38
N ASN A 101 11.04 1.81 3.01
CA ASN A 101 10.25 3.03 2.84
C ASN A 101 10.41 3.61 1.41
N GLU A 102 11.59 3.51 0.81
CA GLU A 102 11.82 3.92 -0.58
C GLU A 102 11.06 3.06 -1.57
N LYS A 103 11.00 1.74 -1.35
CA LYS A 103 10.14 0.85 -2.15
C LYS A 103 8.67 1.23 -2.00
N ALA A 104 8.21 1.49 -0.78
CA ALA A 104 6.83 1.92 -0.53
C ALA A 104 6.51 3.25 -1.25
N ALA A 105 7.39 4.25 -1.15
CA ALA A 105 7.23 5.53 -1.83
C ALA A 105 7.24 5.38 -3.37
N ASP A 106 8.11 4.53 -3.92
CA ASP A 106 8.17 4.24 -5.35
C ASP A 106 6.88 3.58 -5.86
N ILE A 107 6.33 2.61 -5.12
CA ILE A 107 5.04 1.99 -5.42
C ILE A 107 3.92 3.04 -5.47
N ILE A 108 3.85 3.93 -4.48
CA ILE A 108 2.84 4.99 -4.43
C ILE A 108 2.94 5.91 -5.65
N VAL A 109 4.14 6.36 -5.99
CA VAL A 109 4.35 7.31 -7.09
C VAL A 109 4.07 6.66 -8.44
N ARG A 110 4.51 5.41 -8.66
CA ARG A 110 4.34 4.70 -9.94
C ARG A 110 2.92 4.22 -10.20
N HIS A 111 2.18 3.92 -9.15
CA HIS A 111 0.84 3.33 -9.23
C HIS A 111 -0.24 4.23 -8.64
N ALA A 112 0.01 5.55 -8.64
CA ALA A 112 -0.96 6.54 -8.18
C ALA A 112 -2.28 6.49 -8.98
N ASP A 113 -2.22 6.08 -10.24
CA ASP A 113 -3.38 5.88 -11.12
C ASP A 113 -4.29 4.74 -10.63
N LEU A 114 -3.79 3.83 -9.80
CA LEU A 114 -4.55 2.72 -9.23
C LEU A 114 -5.27 3.10 -7.93
N LEU A 115 -5.10 4.32 -7.41
CA LEU A 115 -5.87 4.80 -6.25
C LEU A 115 -7.36 4.92 -6.61
N GLN A 116 -8.23 4.62 -5.64
CA GLN A 116 -9.69 4.72 -5.82
C GLN A 116 -10.19 6.16 -5.72
N SER A 117 -9.52 6.99 -4.93
CA SER A 117 -9.93 8.36 -4.66
C SER A 117 -9.51 9.30 -5.79
N ALA A 118 -10.37 10.28 -6.10
CA ALA A 118 -10.05 11.34 -7.06
C ALA A 118 -8.94 12.29 -6.57
N ARG A 119 -8.52 12.16 -5.31
CA ARG A 119 -7.41 12.91 -4.69
C ARG A 119 -6.45 11.92 -4.05
N MET A 120 -5.17 12.25 -4.05
CA MET A 120 -4.17 11.43 -3.37
C MET A 120 -4.37 11.50 -1.85
N GLU A 121 -4.29 10.35 -1.20
CA GLU A 121 -4.45 10.23 0.25
C GLU A 121 -3.30 10.95 0.99
N PRO A 122 -3.60 11.86 1.93
CA PRO A 122 -2.58 12.59 2.69
C PRO A 122 -1.53 11.71 3.37
N LEU A 123 -1.91 10.54 3.90
CA LEU A 123 -0.95 9.61 4.53
C LEU A 123 0.09 9.08 3.53
N LEU A 124 -0.31 8.82 2.28
CA LEU A 124 0.60 8.37 1.22
C LEU A 124 1.55 9.49 0.81
N LEU A 125 1.04 10.72 0.67
CA LEU A 125 1.86 11.91 0.40
C LEU A 125 2.86 12.18 1.51
N GLN A 126 2.43 12.06 2.77
CA GLN A 126 3.30 12.24 3.92
C GLN A 126 4.44 11.22 3.92
N LEU A 127 4.18 9.95 3.58
CA LEU A 127 5.24 8.94 3.44
C LEU A 127 6.26 9.35 2.37
N VAL A 128 5.79 9.73 1.18
CA VAL A 128 6.69 10.12 0.07
C VAL A 128 7.55 11.33 0.47
N ALA A 129 6.96 12.30 1.16
CA ALA A 129 7.67 13.49 1.65
C ALA A 129 8.68 13.13 2.75
N HIS A 130 8.31 12.27 3.71
CA HIS A 130 9.18 11.76 4.76
C HIS A 130 10.40 11.02 4.18
N VAL A 131 10.17 10.11 3.24
CA VAL A 131 11.23 9.35 2.56
C VAL A 131 12.19 10.27 1.81
N SER A 132 11.65 11.27 1.13
CA SER A 132 12.45 12.26 0.40
C SER A 132 13.33 13.09 1.34
N ALA A 133 12.80 13.48 2.50
CA ALA A 133 13.58 14.17 3.53
C ALA A 133 14.69 13.27 4.11
N TYR A 134 14.38 12.00 4.41
CA TYR A 134 15.35 11.06 4.98
C TYR A 134 16.52 10.74 4.05
N ARG A 135 16.37 10.84 2.73
CA ARG A 135 17.51 10.76 1.79
C ARG A 135 18.57 11.83 2.06
N VAL A 136 18.13 13.03 2.45
CA VAL A 136 19.05 14.13 2.80
C VAL A 136 19.63 13.90 4.19
N ILE A 137 18.79 13.53 5.15
CA ILE A 137 19.21 13.27 6.54
C ILE A 137 20.27 12.16 6.61
N LEU A 138 20.07 11.05 5.90
CA LEU A 138 21.05 9.95 5.86
C LEU A 138 22.41 10.42 5.33
N LYS A 139 22.43 11.25 4.28
CA LYS A 139 23.68 11.82 3.76
C LYS A 139 24.36 12.77 4.76
N ARG A 140 23.58 13.54 5.52
CA ARG A 140 24.12 14.40 6.60
C ARG A 140 24.71 13.56 7.73
N TRP A 141 24.04 12.49 8.14
CA TRP A 141 24.57 11.56 9.12
C TRP A 141 25.87 10.88 8.65
N GLU A 142 25.98 10.52 7.38
CA GLU A 142 27.23 10.00 6.80
C GLU A 142 28.37 11.03 6.81
N ALA A 143 28.05 12.32 6.73
CA ALA A 143 29.01 13.42 6.87
C ALA A 143 29.34 13.78 8.33
N GLY A 144 28.76 13.07 9.31
CA GLY A 144 28.99 13.27 10.74
C GLY A 144 28.02 14.24 11.42
N ASP A 145 27.05 14.79 10.71
CA ASP A 145 26.06 15.70 11.28
C ASP A 145 24.87 14.94 11.90
N LEU A 146 25.10 14.34 13.07
CA LEU A 146 24.18 13.38 13.71
C LEU A 146 22.95 14.02 14.37
N ASN A 147 22.92 15.35 14.51
CA ASN A 147 21.80 16.07 15.13
C ASN A 147 20.69 16.44 14.15
N GLU A 148 20.83 16.06 12.88
CA GLU A 148 19.87 16.37 11.83
C GLU A 148 18.68 15.42 11.84
N TRP A 149 17.47 15.99 11.74
CA TRP A 149 16.21 15.25 11.78
C TRP A 149 15.21 15.79 10.77
N SER A 150 14.38 14.91 10.22
CA SER A 150 13.27 15.32 9.36
C SER A 150 12.19 16.02 10.19
N ALA A 151 11.78 17.21 9.75
CA ALA A 151 10.57 17.87 10.26
C ALA A 151 9.28 17.12 9.86
N ILE A 152 9.34 16.32 8.79
CA ILE A 152 8.24 15.50 8.32
C ILE A 152 8.32 14.15 9.03
N THR A 153 7.33 13.86 9.87
CA THR A 153 7.24 12.60 10.60
C THR A 153 6.74 11.47 9.71
N TYR A 154 7.10 10.25 10.07
CA TYR A 154 6.51 9.06 9.46
C TYR A 154 5.00 9.03 9.76
N PRO A 155 4.14 8.64 8.81
CA PRO A 155 2.70 8.60 9.04
C PRO A 155 2.29 7.42 9.95
N ASP A 156 2.06 7.67 11.25
CA ASP A 156 1.72 6.66 12.27
C ASP A 156 0.56 5.72 11.86
N LYS A 157 -0.45 6.23 11.16
CA LYS A 157 -1.65 5.48 10.74
C LYS A 157 -1.54 4.79 9.38
N LEU A 158 -0.39 4.89 8.71
CA LEU A 158 -0.23 4.37 7.36
C LEU A 158 -0.45 2.85 7.29
N HIS A 159 0.08 2.10 8.26
CA HIS A 159 -0.08 0.65 8.29
C HIS A 159 -1.55 0.23 8.41
N GLU A 160 -2.30 0.88 9.29
CA GLU A 160 -3.74 0.64 9.48
C GLU A 160 -4.50 0.93 8.19
N TYR A 161 -4.26 2.11 7.60
CA TYR A 161 -4.86 2.52 6.34
C TYR A 161 -4.61 1.50 5.22
N VAL A 162 -3.35 1.17 4.94
CA VAL A 162 -3.01 0.25 3.84
C VAL A 162 -3.59 -1.14 4.08
N THR A 163 -3.65 -1.60 5.34
CA THR A 163 -4.26 -2.88 5.70
C THR A 163 -5.76 -2.89 5.40
N GLU A 164 -6.47 -1.82 5.78
CA GLU A 164 -7.91 -1.69 5.53
C GLU A 164 -8.22 -1.60 4.03
N GLU A 165 -7.46 -0.80 3.30
CA GLU A 165 -7.57 -0.69 1.85
C GLU A 165 -7.33 -2.04 1.18
N PHE A 166 -6.26 -2.75 1.55
CA PHE A 166 -5.97 -4.07 0.98
C PHE A 166 -7.11 -5.05 1.24
N ARG A 167 -7.66 -5.11 2.46
CA ARG A 167 -8.84 -5.94 2.75
C ARG A 167 -10.03 -5.55 1.89
N ARG A 168 -10.31 -4.24 1.74
CA ARG A 168 -11.43 -3.76 0.92
C ARG A 168 -11.29 -4.20 -0.53
N ILE A 169 -10.10 -4.06 -1.12
CA ILE A 169 -9.86 -4.48 -2.51
C ILE A 169 -9.93 -6.01 -2.65
N LYS A 170 -9.35 -6.77 -1.71
CA LYS A 170 -9.42 -8.24 -1.71
C LYS A 170 -10.86 -8.75 -1.61
N LYS A 171 -11.70 -8.14 -0.79
CA LYS A 171 -13.13 -8.46 -0.72
C LYS A 171 -13.83 -8.18 -2.04
N ARG A 172 -13.60 -6.99 -2.62
CA ARG A 172 -14.15 -6.65 -3.95
C ARG A 172 -13.70 -7.62 -5.04
N GLN A 173 -12.45 -8.08 -4.99
CA GLN A 173 -11.92 -9.11 -5.89
C GLN A 173 -12.70 -10.43 -5.75
N ALA A 174 -12.92 -10.89 -4.52
CA ALA A 174 -13.67 -12.11 -4.24
C ALA A 174 -15.12 -12.02 -4.74
N ASP A 175 -15.78 -10.89 -4.47
CA ASP A 175 -17.15 -10.61 -4.92
C ASP A 175 -17.27 -10.64 -6.45
N LEU A 176 -16.35 -9.98 -7.16
CA LEU A 176 -16.33 -9.95 -8.63
C LEU A 176 -16.06 -11.32 -9.25
N LEU A 177 -15.26 -12.16 -8.58
CA LEU A 177 -14.97 -13.54 -8.99
C LEU A 177 -16.08 -14.53 -8.59
N GLY A 178 -17.07 -14.11 -7.79
CA GLY A 178 -18.11 -15.00 -7.28
C GLY A 178 -17.60 -15.98 -6.22
N ILE A 179 -16.45 -15.71 -5.61
CA ILE A 179 -15.91 -16.49 -4.50
C ILE A 179 -16.60 -16.00 -3.22
N LYS A 180 -17.69 -16.66 -2.80
CA LYS A 180 -18.21 -16.45 -1.44
C LYS A 180 -17.10 -16.79 -0.46
N GLU A 181 -16.71 -15.85 0.40
CA GLU A 181 -15.82 -16.09 1.55
C GLU A 181 -16.47 -17.10 2.52
N GLY A 182 -16.35 -18.38 2.19
CA GLY A 182 -16.50 -19.48 3.13
C GLY A 182 -15.23 -19.58 3.95
N ILE A 183 -15.08 -18.73 4.97
CA ILE A 183 -14.08 -18.95 6.01
C ILE A 183 -14.47 -20.25 6.72
N ARG A 184 -13.76 -21.33 6.35
CA ARG A 184 -13.51 -22.46 7.24
C ARG A 184 -12.82 -21.90 8.49
N SER A 185 -13.63 -21.54 9.48
CA SER A 185 -13.23 -21.60 10.88
C SER A 185 -13.08 -23.08 11.21
N LYS A 186 -11.87 -23.62 11.04
CA LYS A 186 -11.34 -24.79 11.73
C LYS A 186 -9.87 -24.91 11.37
N LEU A 187 -9.02 -24.37 12.25
CA LEU A 187 -7.85 -25.00 12.83
C LEU A 187 -7.43 -24.17 14.04
#